data_AF-A0A6I3SVC8-F1
#
_entry.id   AF-A0A6I3SVC8-F1
#
_cell.length_a   1.000
_cell.length_b   1.000
_cell.length_c   1.000
_cell.angle_alpha   90.00
_cell.angle_beta   90.00
_cell.angle_gamma   90.00
#
_symmetry.space_group_name_H-M   'P 1'
#
loop_
_entity.id
_entity.type
_entity.pdbx_description
1 polymer ?
#
loop_
_entity_poly.entity_id
_entity_poly.type
_entity_poly.pdbx_seq_one_letter_code
_entity_poly.pdbx_strand_id
1 'polypeptide(L)'
;MTMISVAVDGEVVAAADTDGLALLSVRLFGSVTEPHAAMLSFDGTVAAGGAGGYRTWLEALRLRAGQAVTVRFGADGTAATPVRTQAGLHPGQPPDIRTDVKPTPQQTAAMRSQPRVRAGFSFVITTSTGTECEVRSGPEDENFQCLVLWTLDALPDVARIRASVSNRERIVRREHGTPAFEGRLALGDSVTIRCGD
;
A
#
# COMPACT_ATOMS: atom_id res chain seq x y z
N MET A 1 -14.96 -12.74 12.90
CA MET A 1 -13.53 -12.75 12.54
C MET A 1 -13.35 -11.65 11.52
N THR A 2 -12.46 -10.69 11.78
CA THR A 2 -12.33 -9.51 10.93
C THR A 2 -11.18 -9.74 9.95
N MET A 3 -11.41 -9.45 8.67
CA MET A 3 -10.48 -9.79 7.61
C MET A 3 -10.29 -8.61 6.64
N ILE A 4 -9.05 -8.41 6.22
CA ILE A 4 -8.72 -7.59 5.06
C ILE A 4 -8.38 -8.51 3.91
N SER A 5 -9.14 -8.39 2.82
CA SER A 5 -8.90 -9.12 1.58
C SER A 5 -8.58 -8.15 0.45
N VAL A 6 -7.73 -8.59 -0.46
CA VAL A 6 -7.25 -7.85 -1.62
C VAL A 6 -7.53 -8.68 -2.85
N ALA A 7 -8.30 -8.12 -3.78
CA ALA A 7 -8.60 -8.72 -5.07
C ALA A 7 -8.09 -7.85 -6.22
N VAL A 8 -7.65 -8.46 -7.30
CA VAL A 8 -7.31 -7.80 -8.57
C VAL A 8 -8.28 -8.30 -9.63
N ASP A 9 -8.99 -7.36 -10.27
CA ASP A 9 -10.02 -7.65 -11.29
C ASP A 9 -11.07 -8.68 -10.81
N GLY A 10 -11.36 -8.68 -9.50
CA GLY A 10 -12.33 -9.57 -8.85
C GLY A 10 -11.74 -10.87 -8.30
N GLU A 11 -10.49 -11.23 -8.62
CA GLU A 11 -9.82 -12.42 -8.09
C GLU A 11 -9.05 -12.09 -6.81
N VAL A 12 -9.34 -12.80 -5.71
CA VAL A 12 -8.63 -12.60 -4.43
C VAL A 12 -7.19 -13.08 -4.56
N VAL A 13 -6.24 -12.16 -4.43
CA VAL A 13 -4.80 -12.44 -4.49
C VAL A 13 -4.17 -12.60 -3.10
N ALA A 14 -4.78 -12.01 -2.07
CA ALA A 14 -4.32 -12.14 -0.70
C ALA A 14 -5.43 -11.79 0.31
N ALA A 15 -5.45 -12.47 1.46
CA ALA A 15 -6.35 -12.19 2.58
C ALA A 15 -5.66 -12.45 3.91
N ALA A 16 -5.89 -11.57 4.89
CA ALA A 16 -5.35 -11.69 6.24
C ALA A 16 -6.43 -11.46 7.30
N ASP A 17 -6.47 -12.36 8.27
CA ASP A 17 -7.22 -12.15 9.51
C ASP A 17 -6.48 -11.11 10.37
N THR A 18 -7.24 -10.19 10.95
CA THR A 18 -6.73 -9.21 11.92
C THR A 18 -6.37 -9.81 13.27
N ASP A 19 -6.84 -11.04 13.57
CA ASP A 19 -6.58 -11.69 14.86
C ASP A 19 -5.08 -11.88 15.12
N GLY A 20 -4.65 -11.50 16.33
CA GLY A 20 -3.25 -11.50 16.74
C GLY A 20 -2.35 -10.49 16.01
N LEU A 21 -2.88 -9.59 15.18
CA LEU A 21 -2.09 -8.55 14.49
C LEU A 21 -2.22 -7.19 15.18
N ALA A 22 -1.13 -6.40 15.13
CA ALA A 22 -1.13 -4.99 15.50
C ALA A 22 -1.42 -4.07 14.31
N LEU A 23 -1.01 -4.47 13.10
CA LEU A 23 -1.08 -3.64 11.90
C LEU A 23 -1.24 -4.49 10.65
N LEU A 24 -2.01 -3.97 9.70
CA LEU A 24 -2.10 -4.45 8.32
C LEU A 24 -2.01 -3.26 7.37
N SER A 25 -1.21 -3.39 6.31
CA SER A 25 -1.11 -2.40 5.24
C SER A 25 -1.22 -3.02 3.87
N VAL A 26 -2.19 -2.54 3.09
CA VAL A 26 -2.24 -2.77 1.64
C VAL A 26 -1.73 -1.51 0.96
N ARG A 27 -0.67 -1.65 0.16
CA ARG A 27 -0.03 -0.52 -0.52
C ARG A 27 -0.11 -0.69 -2.02
N LEU A 28 -0.54 0.36 -2.68
CA LEU A 28 -0.41 0.53 -4.13
C LEU A 28 0.54 1.68 -4.40
N PHE A 29 1.60 1.46 -5.17
CA PHE A 29 2.57 2.48 -5.53
C PHE A 29 2.78 2.48 -7.04
N GLY A 30 2.80 3.65 -7.67
CA GLY A 30 3.14 3.75 -9.10
C GLY A 30 4.13 4.87 -9.35
N SER A 31 5.04 4.64 -10.30
CA SER A 31 6.05 5.62 -10.73
C SER A 31 6.08 5.75 -12.25
N VAL A 32 6.28 6.97 -12.75
CA VAL A 32 6.52 7.24 -14.18
C VAL A 32 7.89 6.75 -14.66
N THR A 33 8.77 6.32 -13.75
CA THR A 33 10.05 5.67 -14.06
C THR A 33 9.93 4.16 -14.25
N GLU A 34 8.74 3.60 -14.02
CA GLU A 34 8.47 2.17 -14.19
C GLU A 34 7.41 1.94 -15.28
N PRO A 35 7.56 0.86 -16.10
CA PRO A 35 6.67 0.61 -17.23
C PRO A 35 5.31 0.04 -16.84
N HIS A 36 5.19 -0.51 -15.63
CA HIS A 36 3.93 -1.01 -15.10
C HIS A 36 3.12 0.13 -14.45
N ALA A 37 1.80 -0.03 -14.35
CA ALA A 37 0.93 1.05 -13.87
C ALA A 37 1.15 1.31 -12.38
N ALA A 38 1.19 0.22 -11.59
CA ALA A 38 1.45 0.24 -10.16
C ALA A 38 1.95 -1.12 -9.64
N MET A 39 2.53 -1.10 -8.44
CA MET A 39 2.92 -2.25 -7.66
C MET A 39 2.02 -2.36 -6.43
N LEU A 40 1.49 -3.55 -6.19
CA LEU A 40 0.65 -3.88 -5.04
C LEU A 40 1.42 -4.74 -4.04
N SER A 41 1.36 -4.40 -2.76
CA SER A 41 1.89 -5.22 -1.65
C SER A 41 0.89 -5.29 -0.50
N PHE A 42 0.98 -6.35 0.29
CA PHE A 42 0.16 -6.56 1.48
C PHE A 42 0.96 -7.23 2.60
N ASP A 43 1.09 -6.50 3.70
CA ASP A 43 1.96 -6.84 4.82
C ASP A 43 1.40 -6.33 6.16
N GLY A 44 2.07 -6.68 7.27
CA GLY A 44 1.62 -6.33 8.61
C GLY A 44 2.52 -6.83 9.73
N THR A 45 2.12 -6.58 10.98
CA THR A 45 2.88 -6.95 12.18
C THR A 45 1.99 -7.62 13.22
N VAL A 46 2.61 -8.50 14.01
CA VAL A 46 1.95 -9.20 15.13
C VAL A 46 1.81 -8.27 16.35
N ALA A 47 0.73 -8.43 17.12
CA ALA A 47 0.50 -7.70 18.35
C ALA A 47 1.55 -8.02 19.44
N ALA A 48 1.73 -7.09 20.40
CA ALA A 48 2.64 -7.27 21.52
C ALA A 48 2.25 -8.52 22.35
N GLY A 49 3.23 -9.39 22.63
CA GLY A 49 3.01 -10.67 23.33
C GLY A 49 2.81 -11.89 22.41
N GLY A 50 2.62 -11.69 21.10
CA GLY A 50 2.75 -12.76 20.11
C GLY A 50 4.23 -13.07 19.79
N ALA A 51 4.49 -14.16 19.06
CA ALA A 51 5.81 -14.39 18.46
C ALA A 51 6.11 -13.21 17.52
N GLY A 52 6.93 -12.26 17.99
CA GLY A 52 7.21 -11.02 17.27
C GLY A 52 7.61 -11.29 15.83
N GLY A 53 7.07 -10.52 14.89
CA GLY A 53 7.34 -10.77 13.49
C GLY A 53 6.58 -9.86 12.54
N TYR A 54 7.25 -9.53 11.44
CA TYR A 54 6.65 -8.96 10.24
C TYR A 54 6.05 -10.09 9.40
N ARG A 55 4.87 -9.87 8.83
CA ARG A 55 4.16 -10.83 7.99
C ARG A 55 3.92 -10.24 6.62
N THR A 56 4.18 -11.03 5.59
CA THR A 56 3.93 -10.67 4.20
C THR A 56 2.96 -11.68 3.59
N TRP A 57 1.84 -11.19 3.07
CA TRP A 57 0.87 -11.99 2.32
C TRP A 57 1.04 -11.80 0.81
N LEU A 58 1.44 -10.59 0.40
CA LEU A 58 1.77 -10.26 -0.97
C LEU A 58 3.01 -9.36 -0.99
N GLU A 59 4.13 -9.88 -1.47
CA GLU A 59 5.40 -9.14 -1.51
C GLU A 59 5.34 -8.01 -2.53
N ALA A 60 5.02 -8.35 -3.78
CA ALA A 60 4.96 -7.40 -4.88
C ALA A 60 4.18 -8.02 -6.06
N LEU A 61 3.10 -7.37 -6.48
CA LEU A 61 2.36 -7.70 -7.70
C LEU A 61 2.33 -6.50 -8.63
N ARG A 62 2.87 -6.67 -9.85
CA ARG A 62 2.85 -5.64 -10.88
C ARG A 62 1.48 -5.59 -11.54
N LEU A 63 0.91 -4.40 -11.60
CA LEU A 63 -0.38 -4.12 -12.22
C LEU A 63 -0.20 -3.41 -13.56
N ARG A 64 -1.12 -3.71 -14.47
CA ARG A 64 -1.25 -3.08 -15.79
C ARG A 64 -2.29 -1.96 -15.72
N ALA A 65 -2.23 -1.06 -16.69
CA ALA A 65 -3.28 -0.05 -16.88
C ALA A 65 -4.64 -0.75 -17.08
N GLY A 66 -5.69 -0.16 -16.54
CA GLY A 66 -7.05 -0.71 -16.54
C GLY A 66 -7.37 -1.67 -15.39
N GLN A 67 -6.38 -2.28 -14.74
CA GLN A 67 -6.62 -3.22 -13.64
C GLN A 67 -7.17 -2.52 -12.40
N ALA A 68 -8.06 -3.20 -11.68
CA ALA A 68 -8.71 -2.70 -10.48
C ALA A 68 -8.32 -3.52 -9.25
N VAL A 69 -7.79 -2.84 -8.23
CA VAL A 69 -7.52 -3.44 -6.91
C VAL A 69 -8.68 -3.14 -5.99
N THR A 70 -9.37 -4.17 -5.50
CA THR A 70 -10.40 -4.04 -4.47
C THR A 70 -9.85 -4.48 -3.13
N VAL A 71 -9.86 -3.58 -2.15
CA VAL A 71 -9.58 -3.89 -0.75
C VAL A 71 -10.90 -3.92 0.00
N ARG A 72 -11.24 -5.05 0.60
CA ARG A 72 -12.46 -5.22 1.39
C ARG A 72 -12.09 -5.47 2.85
N PHE A 73 -12.77 -4.75 3.74
CA PHE A 73 -12.70 -4.96 5.17
C PHE A 73 -14.01 -5.59 5.63
N GLY A 74 -13.99 -6.89 5.92
CA GLY A 74 -15.23 -7.66 6.10
C GLY A 74 -15.10 -8.78 7.12
N ALA A 75 -16.24 -9.42 7.39
CA ALA A 75 -16.36 -10.45 8.42
C ALA A 75 -16.33 -11.90 7.88
N ASP A 76 -16.26 -12.10 6.56
CA ASP A 76 -16.71 -13.35 5.92
C ASP A 76 -15.63 -14.17 5.22
N GLY A 77 -15.58 -15.46 5.56
CA GLY A 77 -15.53 -16.64 4.68
C GLY A 77 -14.33 -16.88 3.75
N THR A 78 -13.46 -15.91 3.55
CA THR A 78 -12.27 -16.06 2.70
C THR A 78 -11.20 -16.81 3.49
N ALA A 79 -10.66 -17.89 2.92
CA ALA A 79 -9.54 -18.58 3.55
C ALA A 79 -8.35 -17.63 3.64
N ALA A 80 -7.79 -17.47 4.84
CA ALA A 80 -6.61 -16.65 5.04
C ALA A 80 -5.48 -17.17 4.13
N THR A 81 -4.83 -16.25 3.42
CA THR A 81 -3.68 -16.61 2.58
C THR A 81 -2.53 -17.04 3.49
N PRO A 82 -1.85 -18.17 3.20
CA PRO A 82 -0.68 -18.59 3.97
C PRO A 82 0.37 -17.47 4.01
N VAL A 83 0.83 -17.14 5.21
CA VAL A 83 1.85 -16.12 5.42
C VAL A 83 3.17 -16.59 4.79
N ARG A 84 3.80 -15.74 3.99
CA ARG A 84 5.21 -15.91 3.64
C ARG A 84 6.03 -15.28 4.76
N THR A 85 6.51 -16.08 5.70
CA THR A 85 7.57 -15.64 6.61
C THR A 85 8.83 -15.46 5.78
N GLN A 86 9.32 -14.23 5.67
CA GLN A 86 10.63 -14.00 5.07
C GLN A 86 11.67 -14.73 5.93
N ALA A 87 12.27 -15.79 5.38
CA ALA A 87 13.40 -16.44 6.01
C ALA A 87 14.53 -15.41 6.11
N GLY A 88 14.93 -15.04 7.33
CA GLY A 88 16.06 -14.12 7.53
C GLY A 88 15.81 -12.88 8.38
N LEU A 89 14.60 -12.67 8.94
CA LEU A 89 14.50 -11.82 10.12
C LEU A 89 15.05 -12.64 11.30
N HIS A 90 16.34 -12.50 11.56
CA HIS A 90 17.06 -13.25 12.58
C HIS A 90 16.35 -13.13 13.94
N PRO A 91 15.90 -14.24 14.55
CA PRO A 91 15.38 -14.19 15.91
C PRO A 91 16.49 -13.68 16.83
N GLY A 92 16.26 -12.53 17.48
CA GLY A 92 17.19 -11.94 18.45
C GLY A 92 18.07 -10.79 17.95
N GLN A 93 18.00 -10.40 16.67
CA GLN A 93 18.63 -9.15 16.25
C GLN A 93 17.65 -7.99 16.54
N PRO A 94 18.02 -7.00 17.39
CA PRO A 94 17.23 -5.78 17.49
C PRO A 94 17.09 -5.23 16.07
N PRO A 95 15.89 -4.81 15.63
CA PRO A 95 15.77 -4.13 14.36
C PRO A 95 16.79 -2.98 14.36
N ASP A 96 17.62 -2.89 13.34
CA ASP A 96 18.45 -1.70 13.11
C ASP A 96 17.47 -0.61 12.66
N ILE A 97 16.75 -0.04 13.63
CA ILE A 97 15.80 1.04 13.40
C ILE A 97 16.61 2.31 13.20
N ARG A 98 17.26 2.42 12.03
CA ARG A 98 17.73 3.71 11.54
C ARG A 98 16.50 4.52 11.14
N THR A 99 15.97 5.29 12.08
CA THR A 99 14.83 6.20 11.85
C THR A 99 15.20 7.39 10.96
N ASP A 100 16.47 7.55 10.61
CA ASP A 100 17.03 8.74 9.98
C ASP A 100 17.85 8.46 8.71
N VAL A 101 17.62 7.34 8.01
CA VAL A 101 18.31 7.03 6.74
C VAL A 101 18.11 8.18 5.75
N LYS A 102 19.12 9.03 5.60
CA LYS A 102 19.16 10.06 4.56
C LYS A 102 19.64 9.36 3.29
N PRO A 103 18.94 9.53 2.16
CA PRO A 103 19.47 9.07 0.89
C PRO A 103 20.90 9.58 0.74
N THR A 104 21.85 8.69 0.50
CA THR A 104 23.22 9.11 0.22
C THR A 104 23.23 9.98 -1.05
N PRO A 105 24.25 10.83 -1.25
CA PRO A 105 24.38 11.56 -2.52
C PRO A 105 24.35 10.64 -3.75
N GLN A 106 24.89 9.42 -3.62
CA GLN A 106 24.84 8.39 -4.66
C GLN A 106 23.41 7.88 -4.91
N GLN A 107 22.63 7.59 -3.86
CA GLN A 107 21.23 7.19 -3.99
C GLN A 107 20.38 8.31 -4.58
N THR A 108 20.64 9.56 -4.16
CA THR A 108 19.97 10.75 -4.72
C THR A 108 20.28 10.92 -6.20
N ALA A 109 21.55 10.79 -6.60
CA ALA A 109 21.97 10.85 -8.00
C ALA A 109 21.33 9.72 -8.82
N ALA A 110 21.27 8.50 -8.27
CA ALA A 110 20.61 7.36 -8.92
C ALA A 110 19.11 7.59 -9.11
N MET A 111 18.39 8.13 -8.11
CA MET A 111 16.98 8.50 -8.26
C MET A 111 16.78 9.56 -9.35
N ARG A 112 17.68 10.56 -9.40
CA ARG A 112 17.62 11.62 -10.41
C ARG A 112 17.94 11.15 -11.82
N SER A 113 18.79 10.13 -11.98
CA SER A 113 19.16 9.60 -13.29
C SER A 113 18.13 8.64 -13.88
N GLN A 114 17.11 8.20 -13.12
CA GLN A 114 16.06 7.35 -13.65
C GLN A 114 15.25 8.08 -14.72
N PRO A 115 15.24 7.58 -15.97
CA PRO A 115 14.47 8.19 -17.03
C PRO A 115 12.98 7.98 -16.79
N ARG A 116 12.19 8.94 -17.27
CA ARG A 116 10.75 8.82 -17.35
C ARG A 116 10.38 7.87 -18.50
N VAL A 117 9.64 6.82 -18.20
CA VAL A 117 9.20 5.82 -19.19
C VAL A 117 7.69 5.90 -19.48
N ARG A 118 6.92 6.65 -18.68
CA ARG A 118 5.50 6.96 -18.92
C ARG A 118 5.23 8.46 -18.94
N ALA A 119 4.26 8.89 -19.75
CA ALA A 119 3.89 10.31 -19.89
C ALA A 119 3.14 10.89 -18.68
N GLY A 120 2.70 10.05 -17.75
CA GLY A 120 1.96 10.41 -16.56
C GLY A 120 1.47 9.16 -15.84
N PHE A 121 0.57 9.36 -14.90
CA PHE A 121 -0.25 8.30 -14.33
C PHE A 121 -1.64 8.85 -14.01
N SER A 122 -2.60 7.95 -13.92
CA SER A 122 -3.93 8.25 -13.43
C SER A 122 -4.48 7.07 -12.62
N PHE A 123 -5.42 7.33 -11.72
CA PHE A 123 -6.19 6.30 -11.04
C PHE A 123 -7.53 6.83 -10.55
N VAL A 124 -8.49 5.93 -10.36
CA VAL A 124 -9.80 6.24 -9.78
C VAL A 124 -9.98 5.44 -8.51
N ILE A 125 -10.39 6.11 -7.43
CA ILE A 125 -10.78 5.52 -6.16
C ILE A 125 -12.30 5.53 -6.08
N THR A 126 -12.91 4.37 -5.83
CA THR A 126 -14.35 4.23 -5.58
C THR A 126 -14.57 3.49 -4.27
N THR A 127 -15.36 4.03 -3.35
CA THR A 127 -15.74 3.36 -2.10
C THR A 127 -17.10 2.68 -2.23
N SER A 128 -17.35 1.64 -1.41
CA SER A 128 -18.67 1.00 -1.27
C SER A 128 -19.77 1.99 -0.87
N THR A 129 -19.40 3.09 -0.22
CA THR A 129 -20.30 4.17 0.20
C THR A 129 -20.65 5.16 -0.92
N GLY A 130 -20.11 4.97 -2.13
CA GLY A 130 -20.42 5.79 -3.31
C GLY A 130 -19.49 7.00 -3.51
N THR A 131 -18.43 7.15 -2.71
CA THR A 131 -17.42 8.19 -2.97
C THR A 131 -16.58 7.79 -4.17
N GLU A 132 -16.41 8.71 -5.11
CA GLU A 132 -15.51 8.56 -6.25
C GLU A 132 -14.51 9.71 -6.31
N CYS A 133 -13.23 9.40 -6.56
CA CYS A 133 -12.16 10.37 -6.70
C CYS A 133 -11.22 9.95 -7.84
N GLU A 134 -11.17 10.77 -8.87
CA GLU A 134 -10.20 10.61 -9.97
C GLU A 134 -8.95 11.45 -9.70
N VAL A 135 -7.79 10.83 -9.87
CA VAL A 135 -6.48 11.47 -9.71
C VAL A 135 -5.69 11.33 -11.00
N ARG A 136 -5.10 12.43 -11.45
CA ARG A 136 -4.21 12.48 -12.62
C ARG A 136 -2.93 13.20 -12.24
N SER A 137 -1.79 12.70 -12.70
CA SER A 137 -0.49 13.32 -12.47
C SER A 137 -0.43 14.71 -13.09
N GLY A 138 0.00 15.71 -12.31
CA GLY A 138 0.43 17.01 -12.82
C GLY A 138 1.79 16.95 -13.52
N PRO A 139 2.25 18.07 -14.11
CA PRO A 139 3.53 18.13 -14.83
C PRO A 139 4.75 17.80 -13.96
N GLU A 140 4.66 18.08 -12.66
CA GLU A 140 5.74 17.84 -11.70
C GLU A 140 5.59 16.52 -10.93
N ASP A 141 4.49 15.79 -11.11
CA ASP A 141 4.24 14.55 -10.40
C ASP A 141 4.93 13.37 -11.09
N GLU A 142 5.59 12.53 -10.29
CA GLU A 142 6.34 11.39 -10.80
C GLU A 142 5.89 10.07 -10.20
N ASN A 143 5.25 10.09 -9.04
CA ASN A 143 4.74 8.90 -8.40
C ASN A 143 3.48 9.17 -7.59
N PHE A 144 2.78 8.09 -7.27
CA PHE A 144 1.68 8.10 -6.34
C PHE A 144 1.78 6.93 -5.38
N GLN A 145 1.11 7.07 -4.24
CA GLN A 145 0.89 6.00 -3.29
C GLN A 145 -0.57 6.02 -2.84
N CYS A 146 -1.21 4.85 -2.82
CA CYS A 146 -2.42 4.59 -2.06
C CYS A 146 -2.10 3.60 -0.93
N LEU A 147 -2.59 3.88 0.26
CA LEU A 147 -2.38 3.05 1.45
C LEU A 147 -3.73 2.80 2.11
N VAL A 148 -4.08 1.53 2.26
CA VAL A 148 -5.10 1.09 3.21
C VAL A 148 -4.39 0.58 4.45
N LEU A 149 -4.65 1.20 5.59
CA LEU A 149 -3.99 0.92 6.86
C LEU A 149 -5.03 0.58 7.92
N TRP A 150 -4.85 -0.58 8.54
CA TRP A 150 -5.56 -0.97 9.76
C TRP A 150 -4.57 -1.13 10.90
N THR A 151 -4.95 -0.70 12.10
CA THR A 151 -4.13 -0.77 13.31
C THR A 151 -5.00 -1.09 14.51
N LEU A 152 -4.56 -2.04 15.34
CA LEU A 152 -5.28 -2.48 16.53
C LEU A 152 -5.57 -1.34 17.51
N ASP A 153 -4.58 -0.47 17.76
CA ASP A 153 -4.64 0.52 18.85
C ASP A 153 -5.53 1.73 18.57
N ALA A 154 -5.87 1.99 17.30
CA ALA A 154 -6.59 3.21 16.95
C ALA A 154 -8.11 3.02 16.89
N LEU A 155 -8.57 2.14 15.99
CA LEU A 155 -9.98 1.83 15.75
C LEU A 155 -10.05 0.42 15.13
N PRO A 156 -10.30 -0.64 15.93
CA PRO A 156 -10.22 -2.01 15.43
C PRO A 156 -11.27 -2.33 14.34
N ASP A 157 -12.36 -1.56 14.29
CA ASP A 157 -13.43 -1.71 13.30
C ASP A 157 -13.33 -0.70 12.15
N VAL A 158 -12.19 -0.04 11.97
CA VAL A 158 -11.98 0.92 10.88
C VAL A 158 -10.58 0.78 10.27
N ALA A 159 -10.53 0.58 8.95
CA ALA A 159 -9.32 0.82 8.17
C ALA A 159 -9.32 2.23 7.57
N ARG A 160 -8.16 2.86 7.44
CA ARG A 160 -8.00 4.19 6.83
C ARG A 160 -7.44 4.06 5.43
N ILE A 161 -7.91 4.90 4.52
CA ILE A 161 -7.39 5.02 3.16
C ILE A 161 -6.73 6.38 3.02
N ARG A 162 -5.54 6.40 2.43
CA ARG A 162 -4.89 7.64 2.02
C ARG A 162 -4.28 7.47 0.65
N ALA A 163 -4.49 8.45 -0.22
CA ALA A 163 -3.75 8.58 -1.47
C ALA A 163 -2.98 9.90 -1.51
N SER A 164 -1.80 9.88 -2.10
CA SER A 164 -0.97 11.06 -2.31
C SER A 164 -0.15 10.93 -3.58
N VAL A 165 0.17 12.05 -4.19
CA VAL A 165 1.11 12.17 -5.32
C VAL A 165 2.39 12.86 -4.85
N SER A 166 3.53 12.53 -5.46
CA SER A 166 4.81 13.13 -5.13
C SER A 166 5.77 13.10 -6.30
N ASN A 167 6.96 13.65 -6.07
CA ASN A 167 8.08 13.63 -7.01
C ASN A 167 9.39 13.33 -6.28
N ARG A 168 10.43 13.00 -7.06
CA ARG A 168 11.73 12.62 -6.50
C ARG A 168 12.34 13.72 -5.64
N GLU A 169 12.15 15.00 -5.99
CA GLU A 169 12.72 16.12 -5.23
C GLU A 169 12.07 16.26 -3.85
N ARG A 170 10.76 16.08 -3.74
CA ARG A 170 10.07 16.04 -2.45
C ARG A 170 10.55 14.87 -1.59
N ILE A 171 10.75 13.69 -2.19
CA ILE A 171 11.30 12.53 -1.48
C ILE A 171 12.71 12.84 -0.96
N VAL A 172 13.57 13.44 -1.78
CA VAL A 172 14.93 13.86 -1.39
C VAL A 172 14.92 14.88 -0.26
N ARG A 173 13.95 15.82 -0.28
CA ARG A 173 13.73 16.83 0.76
C ARG A 173 12.99 16.30 1.99
N ARG A 174 12.52 15.05 1.96
CA ARG A 174 11.66 14.43 3.00
C ARG A 174 10.36 15.21 3.24
N GLU A 175 9.86 15.84 2.19
CA GLU A 175 8.57 16.52 2.20
C GLU A 175 7.44 15.51 1.97
N HIS A 176 6.28 15.81 2.55
CA HIS A 176 5.09 15.00 2.30
C HIS A 176 4.64 15.13 0.83
N GLY A 177 4.11 14.02 0.30
CA GLY A 177 3.36 14.07 -0.95
C GLY A 177 2.13 14.97 -0.83
N THR A 178 1.64 15.49 -1.96
CA THR A 178 0.38 16.21 -2.01
C THR A 178 -0.76 15.20 -1.74
N PRO A 179 -1.58 15.37 -0.69
CA PRO A 179 -2.73 14.50 -0.46
C PRO A 179 -3.72 14.60 -1.62
N ALA A 180 -4.18 13.45 -2.10
CA ALA A 180 -5.17 13.34 -3.18
C ALA A 180 -6.51 12.78 -2.69
N PHE A 181 -6.48 11.89 -1.69
CA PHE A 181 -7.69 11.31 -1.11
C PHE A 181 -7.44 10.89 0.34
N GLU A 182 -8.44 11.08 1.20
CA GLU A 182 -8.48 10.50 2.56
C GLU A 182 -9.86 9.92 2.82
N GLY A 183 -9.90 8.71 3.36
CA GLY A 183 -11.14 7.98 3.59
C GLY A 183 -11.02 6.95 4.70
N ARG A 184 -12.14 6.29 4.98
CA ARG A 184 -12.25 5.24 5.98
C ARG A 184 -13.10 4.10 5.42
N LEU A 185 -12.79 2.88 5.84
CA LEU A 185 -13.56 1.68 5.60
C LEU A 185 -14.02 1.15 6.95
N ALA A 186 -15.33 1.15 7.19
CA ALA A 186 -15.90 0.40 8.31
C ALA A 186 -15.97 -1.09 7.96
N LEU A 187 -16.28 -1.93 8.94
CA LEU A 187 -16.60 -3.33 8.69
C LEU A 187 -17.75 -3.44 7.67
N GLY A 188 -17.54 -4.23 6.63
CA GLY A 188 -18.45 -4.39 5.50
C GLY A 188 -18.12 -3.51 4.30
N ASP A 189 -17.26 -2.50 4.46
CA ASP A 189 -16.88 -1.59 3.38
C ASP A 189 -15.76 -2.14 2.49
N SER A 190 -15.66 -1.55 1.30
CA SER A 190 -14.56 -1.77 0.38
C SER A 190 -14.14 -0.50 -0.34
N VAL A 191 -12.90 -0.48 -0.81
CA VAL A 191 -12.40 0.51 -1.76
C VAL A 191 -11.86 -0.19 -2.99
N THR A 192 -12.17 0.34 -4.15
CA THR A 192 -11.60 -0.08 -5.44
C THR A 192 -10.69 1.03 -5.95
N ILE A 193 -9.46 0.67 -6.31
CA ILE A 193 -8.48 1.56 -6.92
C ILE A 193 -8.20 1.02 -8.31
N ARG A 194 -8.70 1.72 -9.33
CA ARG A 194 -8.49 1.36 -10.74
C ARG A 194 -7.30 2.13 -11.29
N CYS A 195 -6.27 1.40 -11.73
CA CYS A 195 -5.13 1.99 -12.43
C CYS A 195 -5.60 2.54 -13.77
N GLY A 196 -5.36 3.82 -14.02
CA GLY A 196 -5.50 4.40 -15.35
C GLY A 196 -4.22 4.25 -16.17
N ASP A 197 -4.20 4.95 -17.29
CA ASP A 197 -3.03 5.05 -18.18
C ASP A 197 -1.94 5.95 -17.59
#